data_AF-A0A2G5KP69-F1
#
_entry.id   AF-A0A2G5KP69-F1
#
_cell.length_a   1.000
_cell.length_b   1.000
_cell.length_c   1.000
_cell.angle_alpha   90.00
_cell.angle_beta   90.00
_cell.angle_gamma   90.00
#
_symmetry.space_group_name_H-M   'P 1'
#
loop_
_entity.id
_entity.type
_entity.pdbx_description
1 polymer ?
#
loop_
_entity_poly.entity_id
_entity_poly.type
_entity_poly.pdbx_seq_one_letter_code
_entity_poly.pdbx_strand_id
1 'polypeptide(L)'
;MKTELVHLSDKDLVVFLDSKPSESIDVTKDLCLSFTGIVAEIKGEFKYKQYKKTRRKRKIQSVIKLTNEIKNNLIDIYSVSIIGKMKGNFVHWACNSINVARPKIGAEWELVDKQPKKFIWKDYTFDLKHALGLSVYANMLALIGLRFCNFAKKQGGNERIIFALDFLPGNTEESMQLMNQIADNSNIATMWENNLKYGFEFHIANLADYSEDLKSFKDAKEHPHFILADWLSVATIAKVNPEQLKEESNFSDEDIALFVELYDTLKNSGKIELIDVDDEEYMSKVKKFQQQKQ
;
A
#
# COMPACT_ATOMS: atom_id res chain seq x y z
N MET A 1 -26.32 2.77 -1.92
CA MET A 1 -26.21 1.30 -1.72
C MET A 1 -25.46 1.12 -0.41
N LYS A 2 -25.85 0.21 0.49
CA LYS A 2 -25.09 0.02 1.75
C LYS A 2 -23.75 -0.65 1.41
N THR A 3 -22.64 -0.21 2.00
CA THR A 3 -21.37 -0.94 1.99
C THR A 3 -21.66 -2.36 2.44
N GLU A 4 -21.49 -3.34 1.56
CA GLU A 4 -21.65 -4.74 1.94
C GLU A 4 -20.52 -5.08 2.92
N LEU A 5 -20.88 -5.59 4.09
CA LEU A 5 -19.92 -6.08 5.08
C LEU A 5 -19.10 -7.18 4.42
N VAL A 6 -17.77 -7.09 4.50
CA VAL A 6 -16.90 -8.13 3.97
C VAL A 6 -16.85 -9.28 4.98
N HIS A 7 -17.52 -10.38 4.65
CA HIS A 7 -17.47 -11.60 5.46
C HIS A 7 -16.13 -12.33 5.23
N LEU A 8 -15.29 -12.31 6.28
CA LEU A 8 -14.04 -13.06 6.33
C LEU A 8 -14.30 -14.56 6.44
N SER A 9 -13.55 -15.34 5.67
CA SER A 9 -13.48 -16.80 5.74
C SER A 9 -12.08 -17.24 6.15
N ASP A 10 -11.94 -18.48 6.65
CA ASP A 10 -10.64 -19.08 6.97
C ASP A 10 -9.71 -19.23 5.75
N LYS A 11 -10.22 -18.97 4.54
CA LYS A 11 -9.47 -18.99 3.28
C LYS A 11 -9.08 -17.59 2.79
N ASP A 12 -9.30 -16.56 3.60
CA ASP A 12 -8.97 -15.18 3.23
C ASP A 12 -7.63 -14.77 3.83
N LEU A 13 -6.73 -14.31 2.97
CA LEU A 13 -5.50 -13.66 3.39
C LEU A 13 -5.73 -12.14 3.50
N VAL A 14 -5.82 -11.63 4.71
CA VAL A 14 -5.98 -10.19 4.95
C VAL A 14 -4.61 -9.51 4.97
N VAL A 15 -4.38 -8.61 4.02
CA VAL A 15 -3.16 -7.81 3.87
C VAL A 15 -3.42 -6.40 4.36
N PHE A 16 -2.68 -5.97 5.38
CA PHE A 16 -2.78 -4.64 5.97
C PHE A 16 -1.79 -3.70 5.30
N LEU A 17 -2.24 -2.48 4.97
CA LEU A 17 -1.47 -1.55 4.16
C LEU A 17 -1.30 -0.19 4.84
N ASP A 18 -0.11 0.39 4.66
CA ASP A 18 0.14 1.80 4.96
C ASP A 18 1.17 2.37 3.98
N SER A 19 1.27 3.70 3.88
CA SER A 19 2.22 4.39 3.02
C SER A 19 2.99 5.52 3.70
N LYS A 20 4.18 5.84 3.16
CA LYS A 20 5.06 6.90 3.68
C LYS A 20 5.81 7.61 2.53
N PRO A 21 5.84 8.97 2.48
CA PRO A 21 5.11 9.91 3.32
C PRO A 21 3.60 9.76 3.15
N SER A 22 2.79 10.49 3.94
CA SER A 22 1.33 10.38 3.86
C SER A 22 0.85 10.40 2.42
N GLU A 23 -0.20 9.63 2.15
CA GLU A 23 -0.85 9.28 0.87
C GLU A 23 -1.09 10.40 -0.16
N SER A 24 -0.82 11.65 0.18
CA SER A 24 -0.94 12.81 -0.69
C SER A 24 0.08 12.76 -1.83
N ILE A 25 -0.41 12.75 -3.07
CA ILE A 25 0.44 12.92 -4.25
C ILE A 25 0.68 14.40 -4.51
N ASP A 26 1.95 14.77 -4.57
CA ASP A 26 2.42 16.06 -5.01
C ASP A 26 3.42 15.87 -6.16
N VAL A 27 2.92 16.04 -7.39
CA VAL A 27 3.68 15.89 -8.64
C VAL A 27 4.83 16.90 -8.78
N THR A 28 4.90 17.89 -7.90
CA THR A 28 5.94 18.92 -7.90
C THR A 28 7.15 18.55 -7.04
N LYS A 29 6.99 17.59 -6.13
CA LYS A 29 8.06 17.17 -5.20
C LYS A 29 8.77 15.93 -5.71
N ASP A 30 10.09 15.90 -5.53
CA ASP A 30 10.92 14.73 -5.82
C ASP A 30 11.19 13.94 -4.53
N LEU A 31 10.13 13.31 -4.01
CA LEU A 31 10.20 12.47 -2.81
C LEU A 31 10.00 11.01 -3.19
N CYS A 32 10.54 10.11 -2.37
CA CYS A 32 10.19 8.70 -2.44
C CYS A 32 8.91 8.45 -1.67
N LEU A 33 7.99 7.75 -2.33
CA LEU A 33 6.77 7.22 -1.74
C LEU A 33 6.90 5.70 -1.64
N SER A 34 6.57 5.17 -0.47
CA SER A 34 6.58 3.75 -0.13
C SER A 34 5.17 3.30 0.23
N PHE A 35 4.74 2.17 -0.31
CA PHE A 35 3.52 1.46 0.07
C PHE A 35 3.93 0.10 0.61
N THR A 36 3.52 -0.23 1.83
CA THR A 36 3.86 -1.51 2.44
C THR A 36 2.61 -2.28 2.79
N GLY A 37 2.47 -3.46 2.19
CA GLY A 37 1.47 -4.46 2.56
C GLY A 37 2.09 -5.52 3.46
N ILE A 38 1.38 -5.92 4.51
CA ILE A 38 1.85 -6.93 5.46
C ILE A 38 0.81 -8.00 5.75
N VAL A 39 1.30 -9.20 6.07
CA VAL A 39 0.59 -10.23 6.83
C VAL A 39 1.47 -10.56 8.02
N ALA A 40 0.91 -10.58 9.23
CA ALA A 40 1.70 -10.86 10.43
C ALA A 40 0.95 -11.75 11.42
N GLU A 41 1.71 -12.50 12.21
CA GLU A 41 1.29 -13.17 13.42
C GLU A 41 2.02 -12.51 14.59
N ILE A 42 1.25 -11.99 15.57
CA ILE A 42 1.80 -11.30 16.73
C ILE A 42 1.52 -12.14 17.97
N LYS A 43 2.58 -12.62 18.62
CA LYS A 43 2.49 -13.43 19.84
C LYS A 43 2.51 -12.53 21.06
N GLY A 44 1.42 -12.55 21.82
CA GLY A 44 1.29 -11.79 23.06
C GLY A 44 0.77 -10.36 22.86
N GLU A 45 1.11 -9.47 23.81
CA GLU A 45 0.55 -8.11 23.86
C GLU A 45 1.34 -7.13 22.99
N PHE A 46 0.64 -6.46 22.06
CA PHE A 46 1.22 -5.44 21.18
C PHE A 46 1.04 -4.03 21.75
N LYS A 47 2.13 -3.38 22.17
CA LYS A 47 2.12 -2.10 22.93
C LYS A 47 2.56 -0.88 22.13
N TYR A 48 2.72 -1.01 20.82
CA TYR A 48 3.20 0.09 19.99
C TYR A 48 2.08 1.04 19.63
N LYS A 49 2.45 2.28 19.32
CA LYS A 49 1.58 3.27 18.69
C LYS A 49 2.03 3.46 17.25
N GLN A 50 1.15 3.98 16.41
CA GLN A 50 1.51 4.45 15.07
C GLN A 50 2.76 5.35 15.16
N TYR A 51 3.68 5.21 14.20
CA TYR A 51 4.88 6.01 14.09
C TYR A 51 4.55 7.51 14.11
N LYS A 52 3.52 7.92 13.36
CA LYS A 52 3.05 9.32 13.30
C LYS A 52 2.57 9.88 14.65
N LYS A 53 2.08 9.01 15.54
CA LYS A 53 1.62 9.36 16.90
C LYS A 53 2.72 9.18 17.96
N THR A 54 3.89 8.67 17.59
CA THR A 54 4.97 8.37 18.53
C THR A 54 5.95 9.55 18.65
N ARG A 55 6.18 10.01 19.89
CA ARG A 55 7.14 11.09 20.16
C ARG A 55 8.55 10.66 19.74
N ARG A 56 9.33 11.59 19.17
CA ARG A 56 10.69 11.33 18.64
C ARG A 56 11.57 10.47 19.57
N LYS A 57 11.73 10.86 20.85
CA LYS A 57 12.56 10.11 21.83
C LYS A 57 12.14 8.64 22.00
N ARG A 58 10.87 8.32 21.78
CA ARG A 58 10.34 6.94 21.90
C ARG A 58 10.41 6.17 20.58
N LYS A 59 10.59 6.86 19.44
CA LYS A 59 10.64 6.18 18.14
C LYS A 59 11.82 5.22 18.04
N ILE A 60 12.99 5.68 18.50
CA ILE A 60 14.21 4.87 18.53
C ILE A 60 14.08 3.65 19.44
N GLN A 61 13.52 3.84 20.65
CA GLN A 61 13.26 2.71 21.54
C GLN A 61 12.26 1.71 20.95
N SER A 62 11.24 2.22 20.24
CA SER A 62 10.23 1.39 19.60
C SER A 62 10.81 0.58 18.45
N VAL A 63 11.65 1.18 17.60
CA VAL A 63 12.26 0.48 16.46
C VAL A 63 13.21 -0.62 16.94
N ILE A 64 14.05 -0.34 17.96
CA ILE A 64 14.93 -1.35 18.56
C ILE A 64 14.12 -2.52 19.13
N LYS A 65 13.05 -2.22 19.89
CA LYS A 65 12.20 -3.25 20.49
C LYS A 65 11.50 -4.09 19.42
N LEU A 66 10.95 -3.45 18.38
CA LEU A 66 10.29 -4.11 17.27
C LEU A 66 11.25 -5.02 16.50
N THR A 67 12.46 -4.54 16.20
CA THR A 67 13.52 -5.35 15.57
C THR A 67 13.84 -6.58 16.40
N ASN A 68 13.98 -6.44 17.73
CA ASN A 68 14.26 -7.57 18.61
C ASN A 68 13.09 -8.56 18.70
N GLU A 69 11.84 -8.09 18.73
CA GLU A 69 10.66 -8.95 18.73
C GLU A 69 10.54 -9.77 17.43
N ILE A 70 10.90 -9.18 16.29
CA ILE A 70 10.99 -9.90 15.01
C ILE A 70 12.13 -10.93 15.03
N LYS A 71 13.34 -10.54 15.46
CA LYS A 71 14.49 -11.46 15.58
C LYS A 71 14.18 -12.67 16.49
N ASN A 72 13.42 -12.44 17.55
CA ASN A 72 13.03 -13.47 18.51
C ASN A 72 11.75 -14.23 18.11
N ASN A 73 11.22 -14.03 16.90
CA ASN A 73 9.99 -14.67 16.40
C ASN A 73 8.75 -14.45 17.28
N LEU A 74 8.70 -13.33 18.01
CA LEU A 74 7.50 -12.87 18.70
C LEU A 74 6.54 -12.17 17.74
N ILE A 75 7.07 -11.60 16.66
CA ILE A 75 6.32 -11.10 15.53
C ILE A 75 6.83 -11.86 14.31
N ASP A 76 5.99 -12.73 13.75
CA ASP A 76 6.24 -13.31 12.44
C ASP A 76 5.53 -12.44 11.40
N ILE A 77 6.22 -12.03 10.35
CA ILE A 77 5.68 -11.07 9.40
C ILE A 77 6.21 -11.38 8.00
N TYR A 78 5.34 -11.29 7.03
CA TYR A 78 5.70 -11.22 5.62
C TYR A 78 5.25 -9.87 5.07
N SER A 79 6.17 -9.17 4.42
CA SER A 79 5.98 -7.80 3.97
C SER A 79 6.32 -7.65 2.49
N VAL A 80 5.56 -6.84 1.77
CA VAL A 80 5.87 -6.41 0.42
C VAL A 80 5.83 -4.89 0.41
N SER A 81 6.97 -4.27 0.14
CA SER A 81 7.07 -2.83 -0.04
C SER A 81 7.23 -2.48 -1.51
N ILE A 82 6.50 -1.47 -1.97
CA ILE A 82 6.68 -0.84 -3.27
C ILE A 82 7.18 0.57 -3.07
N ILE A 83 8.25 0.93 -3.76
CA ILE A 83 8.83 2.26 -3.74
C ILE A 83 8.80 2.89 -5.12
N GLY A 84 8.63 4.21 -5.16
CA GLY A 84 8.80 5.02 -6.36
C GLY A 84 8.86 6.50 -6.05
N LYS A 85 9.39 7.28 -6.98
CA LYS A 85 9.48 8.74 -6.92
C LYS A 85 8.13 9.36 -7.28
N MET A 86 7.75 10.38 -6.53
CA MET A 86 6.55 11.19 -6.82
C MET A 86 6.64 11.96 -8.15
N LYS A 87 7.84 12.14 -8.70
CA LYS A 87 8.06 12.66 -10.06
C LYS A 87 8.58 11.58 -11.03
N GLY A 88 8.26 10.31 -10.76
CA GLY A 88 8.73 9.16 -11.51
C GLY A 88 7.60 8.35 -12.16
N ASN A 89 7.88 7.07 -12.39
CA ASN A 89 6.96 6.11 -13.00
C ASN A 89 5.65 5.99 -12.24
N PHE A 90 5.68 6.22 -10.94
CA PHE A 90 4.52 6.22 -10.07
C PHE A 90 3.39 7.14 -10.57
N VAL A 91 3.73 8.41 -10.85
CA VAL A 91 2.77 9.40 -11.38
C VAL A 91 2.44 9.13 -12.84
N HIS A 92 3.40 8.67 -13.64
CA HIS A 92 3.13 8.29 -15.02
C HIS A 92 2.09 7.17 -15.13
N TRP A 93 2.21 6.13 -14.29
CA TRP A 93 1.24 5.04 -14.23
C TRP A 93 -0.11 5.50 -13.72
N ALA A 94 -0.14 6.36 -12.71
CA ALA A 94 -1.37 6.92 -12.19
C ALA A 94 -2.14 7.72 -13.25
N CYS A 95 -1.44 8.62 -13.95
CA CYS A 95 -1.99 9.40 -15.05
C CYS A 95 -2.46 8.53 -16.21
N ASN A 96 -1.69 7.50 -16.58
CA ASN A 96 -2.08 6.59 -17.66
C ASN A 96 -3.33 5.78 -17.27
N SER A 97 -3.32 5.17 -16.09
CA SER A 97 -4.41 4.30 -15.63
C SER A 97 -5.72 5.06 -15.51
N ILE A 98 -5.69 6.27 -14.94
CA ILE A 98 -6.91 7.06 -14.81
C ILE A 98 -7.43 7.51 -16.18
N ASN A 99 -6.55 7.85 -17.14
CA ASN A 99 -6.98 8.24 -18.49
C ASN A 99 -7.53 7.07 -19.30
N VAL A 100 -7.04 5.84 -19.07
CA VAL A 100 -7.58 4.61 -19.65
C VAL A 100 -8.94 4.25 -19.04
N ALA A 101 -9.07 4.37 -17.71
CA ALA A 101 -10.31 4.06 -17.00
C ALA A 101 -11.42 5.08 -17.31
N ARG A 102 -11.08 6.37 -17.34
CA ARG A 102 -12.00 7.51 -17.48
C ARG A 102 -13.10 7.31 -18.55
N PRO A 103 -12.79 7.06 -19.84
CA PRO A 103 -13.83 6.91 -20.86
C PRO A 103 -14.69 5.66 -20.67
N LYS A 104 -14.15 4.59 -20.06
CA LYS A 104 -14.86 3.31 -19.87
C LYS A 104 -15.90 3.39 -18.75
N ILE A 105 -15.60 4.17 -17.71
CA ILE A 105 -16.48 4.34 -16.55
C ILE A 105 -17.41 5.54 -16.69
N GLY A 106 -17.39 6.22 -17.84
CA GLY A 106 -18.19 7.43 -18.11
C GLY A 106 -17.77 8.63 -17.26
N ALA A 107 -16.49 8.75 -16.92
CA ALA A 107 -15.95 9.88 -16.16
C ALA A 107 -15.38 10.96 -17.09
N GLU A 108 -15.27 12.19 -16.57
CA GLU A 108 -14.80 13.35 -17.32
C GLU A 108 -13.80 14.20 -16.52
N TRP A 109 -13.03 15.03 -17.22
CA TRP A 109 -12.17 16.04 -16.60
C TRP A 109 -12.86 17.39 -16.66
N GLU A 110 -12.99 18.07 -15.53
CA GLU A 110 -13.23 19.51 -15.49
C GLU A 110 -11.91 20.22 -15.84
N LEU A 111 -11.91 20.96 -16.96
CA LEU A 111 -10.74 21.67 -17.45
C LEU A 111 -10.85 23.17 -17.15
N VAL A 112 -9.77 23.75 -16.61
CA VAL A 112 -9.59 25.21 -16.52
C VAL A 112 -8.32 25.55 -17.30
N ASP A 113 -8.44 26.45 -18.29
CA ASP A 113 -7.34 26.80 -19.21
C ASP A 113 -6.69 25.57 -19.87
N LYS A 114 -7.53 24.59 -20.28
CA LYS A 114 -7.14 23.29 -20.85
C LYS A 114 -6.37 22.37 -19.89
N GLN A 115 -6.26 22.71 -18.61
CA GLN A 115 -5.61 21.89 -17.59
C GLN A 115 -6.66 21.17 -16.73
N PRO A 116 -6.51 19.86 -16.47
CA PRO A 116 -7.41 19.14 -15.59
C PRO A 116 -7.33 19.70 -14.18
N LYS A 117 -8.49 20.01 -13.59
CA LYS A 117 -8.60 20.46 -12.19
C LYS A 117 -9.36 19.48 -11.34
N LYS A 118 -10.46 18.93 -11.87
CA LYS A 118 -11.29 17.95 -11.16
C LYS A 118 -11.64 16.78 -12.03
N PHE A 119 -11.80 15.62 -11.39
CA PHE A 119 -12.30 14.40 -11.97
C PHE A 119 -13.77 14.24 -11.59
N ILE A 120 -14.66 14.15 -12.58
CA ILE A 120 -16.11 14.00 -12.36
C ILE A 120 -16.49 12.59 -12.77
N TRP A 121 -17.14 11.85 -11.87
CA TRP A 121 -17.62 10.51 -12.13
C TRP A 121 -18.93 10.26 -11.39
N LYS A 122 -19.99 9.88 -12.12
CA LYS A 122 -21.37 9.89 -11.59
C LYS A 122 -21.69 11.28 -11.01
N ASP A 123 -22.19 11.34 -9.78
CA ASP A 123 -22.46 12.57 -9.04
C ASP A 123 -21.28 13.00 -8.15
N TYR A 124 -20.13 12.33 -8.26
CA TYR A 124 -18.94 12.60 -7.45
C TYR A 124 -17.96 13.52 -8.17
N THR A 125 -17.34 14.41 -7.40
CA THR A 125 -16.29 15.31 -7.89
C THR A 125 -15.06 15.19 -7.00
N PHE A 126 -13.92 14.85 -7.61
CA PHE A 126 -12.64 14.70 -6.93
C PHE A 126 -11.65 15.75 -7.40
N ASP A 127 -10.87 16.32 -6.49
CA ASP A 127 -9.71 17.12 -6.85
C ASP A 127 -8.69 16.27 -7.62
N LEU A 128 -7.95 16.88 -8.56
CA LEU A 128 -6.95 16.16 -9.36
C LEU A 128 -5.96 15.37 -8.50
N LYS A 129 -5.42 15.96 -7.43
CA LYS A 129 -4.45 15.29 -6.54
C LYS A 129 -5.03 14.03 -5.90
N HIS A 130 -6.32 14.08 -5.57
CA HIS A 130 -7.05 12.97 -4.96
C HIS A 130 -7.27 11.84 -5.95
N ALA A 131 -7.77 12.17 -7.15
CA ALA A 131 -8.02 11.19 -8.19
C ALA A 131 -6.74 10.47 -8.63
N LEU A 132 -5.63 11.21 -8.73
CA LEU A 132 -4.30 10.64 -8.96
C LEU A 132 -3.86 9.75 -7.80
N GLY A 133 -4.11 10.17 -6.55
CA GLY A 133 -3.90 9.37 -5.33
C GLY A 133 -4.58 8.00 -5.39
N LEU A 134 -5.87 7.98 -5.70
CA LEU A 134 -6.64 6.74 -5.83
C LEU A 134 -6.13 5.85 -6.98
N SER A 135 -5.76 6.46 -8.11
CA SER A 135 -5.18 5.74 -9.24
C SER A 135 -3.84 5.08 -8.88
N VAL A 136 -3.03 5.76 -8.08
CA VAL A 136 -1.81 5.22 -7.50
C VAL A 136 -2.07 4.00 -6.64
N TYR A 137 -3.04 4.08 -5.72
CA TYR A 137 -3.39 2.95 -4.86
C TYR A 137 -3.83 1.77 -5.71
N ALA A 138 -4.73 1.98 -6.67
CA ALA A 138 -5.19 0.93 -7.57
C ALA A 138 -4.02 0.17 -8.23
N ASN A 139 -2.99 0.89 -8.70
CA ASN A 139 -1.80 0.29 -9.28
C ASN A 139 -0.95 -0.47 -8.25
N MET A 140 -0.73 0.10 -7.07
CA MET A 140 0.12 -0.53 -6.05
C MET A 140 -0.51 -1.77 -5.44
N LEU A 141 -1.80 -1.73 -5.17
CA LEU A 141 -2.52 -2.86 -4.58
C LEU A 141 -2.45 -4.10 -5.48
N ALA A 142 -2.55 -3.93 -6.80
CA ALA A 142 -2.39 -5.04 -7.75
C ALA A 142 -0.96 -5.62 -7.74
N LEU A 143 0.08 -4.78 -7.64
CA LEU A 143 1.47 -5.24 -7.52
C LEU A 143 1.74 -5.97 -6.20
N ILE A 144 1.22 -5.44 -5.09
CA ILE A 144 1.29 -6.08 -3.77
C ILE A 144 0.56 -7.43 -3.83
N GLY A 145 -0.62 -7.46 -4.45
CA GLY A 145 -1.43 -8.67 -4.64
C GLY A 145 -0.66 -9.78 -5.33
N LEU A 146 -0.01 -9.47 -6.46
CA LEU A 146 0.83 -10.43 -7.20
C LEU A 146 1.83 -11.14 -6.30
N ARG A 147 2.45 -10.42 -5.36
CA ARG A 147 3.41 -10.99 -4.40
C ARG A 147 2.75 -11.81 -3.31
N PHE A 148 1.67 -11.29 -2.73
CA PHE A 148 0.92 -12.02 -1.70
C PHE A 148 0.21 -13.27 -2.24
N CYS A 149 -0.13 -13.34 -3.53
CA CYS A 149 -0.64 -14.57 -4.14
C CYS A 149 0.41 -15.68 -4.15
N ASN A 150 1.66 -15.35 -4.47
CA ASN A 150 2.75 -16.33 -4.42
C ASN A 150 3.02 -16.80 -2.99
N PHE A 151 2.92 -15.90 -2.01
CA PHE A 151 2.96 -16.26 -0.60
C PHE A 151 1.79 -17.18 -0.21
N ALA A 152 0.56 -16.81 -0.54
CA ALA A 152 -0.66 -17.56 -0.26
C ALA A 152 -0.62 -18.99 -0.85
N LYS A 153 -0.15 -19.13 -2.09
CA LYS A 153 0.03 -20.44 -2.76
C LYS A 153 0.99 -21.37 -2.01
N LYS A 154 2.06 -20.83 -1.43
CA LYS A 154 3.04 -21.62 -0.68
C LYS A 154 2.50 -22.11 0.66
N GLN A 155 1.61 -21.33 1.29
CA GLN A 155 0.99 -21.68 2.57
C GLN A 155 -0.10 -22.75 2.41
N GLY A 156 -0.79 -22.78 1.25
CA GLY A 156 -1.92 -23.67 1.00
C GLY A 156 -3.18 -23.23 1.75
N GLY A 157 -4.34 -23.29 1.11
CA GLY A 157 -5.64 -23.04 1.77
C GLY A 157 -6.25 -21.65 1.59
N ASN A 158 -5.51 -20.66 1.07
CA ASN A 158 -6.07 -19.35 0.78
C ASN A 158 -6.68 -19.30 -0.63
N GLU A 159 -7.91 -18.80 -0.71
CA GLU A 159 -8.66 -18.63 -1.96
C GLU A 159 -8.85 -17.15 -2.31
N ARG A 160 -8.82 -16.21 -1.34
CA ARG A 160 -8.99 -14.76 -1.59
C ARG A 160 -7.91 -13.94 -0.90
N ILE A 161 -7.56 -12.78 -1.47
CA ILE A 161 -6.66 -11.79 -0.84
C ILE A 161 -7.48 -10.52 -0.64
N ILE A 162 -7.56 -10.06 0.61
CA ILE A 162 -8.33 -8.87 0.96
C ILE A 162 -7.35 -7.80 1.43
N PHE A 163 -7.43 -6.63 0.80
CA PHE A 163 -6.62 -5.47 1.17
C PHE A 163 -7.38 -4.60 2.16
N ALA A 164 -6.85 -4.55 3.37
CA ALA A 164 -7.38 -3.69 4.42
C ALA A 164 -6.60 -2.37 4.44
N LEU A 165 -7.30 -1.26 4.20
CA LEU A 165 -6.74 0.09 4.20
C LEU A 165 -7.09 0.82 5.50
N ASP A 166 -6.14 1.60 6.04
CA ASP A 166 -6.33 2.37 7.28
C ASP A 166 -7.42 3.43 7.05
N PHE A 167 -7.25 4.29 6.03
CA PHE A 167 -8.24 5.22 5.49
C PHE A 167 -7.77 5.68 4.11
N LEU A 168 -8.64 5.70 3.10
CA LEU A 168 -8.34 6.40 1.84
C LEU A 168 -8.44 7.91 2.02
N PRO A 169 -7.82 8.72 1.14
CA PRO A 169 -8.18 10.13 1.03
C PRO A 169 -9.68 10.23 0.70
N GLY A 170 -10.47 11.04 1.43
CA GLY A 170 -11.86 11.41 1.08
C GLY A 170 -13.00 10.66 1.77
N ASN A 171 -14.22 10.89 1.23
CA ASN A 171 -15.39 10.06 1.51
C ASN A 171 -15.04 8.61 1.13
N THR A 172 -14.94 7.75 2.15
CA THR A 172 -14.30 6.44 2.07
C THR A 172 -14.98 5.53 1.05
N GLU A 173 -16.30 5.54 0.99
CA GLU A 173 -17.05 4.66 0.08
C GLU A 173 -16.84 5.03 -1.41
N GLU A 174 -16.99 6.31 -1.73
CA GLU A 174 -16.89 6.83 -3.10
C GLU A 174 -15.48 6.65 -3.66
N SER A 175 -14.48 6.87 -2.80
CA SER A 175 -13.06 6.71 -3.11
C SER A 175 -12.70 5.24 -3.32
N MET A 176 -13.24 4.32 -2.50
CA MET A 176 -13.08 2.87 -2.70
C MET A 176 -13.72 2.42 -4.02
N GLN A 177 -14.95 2.88 -4.32
CA GLN A 177 -15.62 2.55 -5.57
C GLN A 177 -14.82 3.01 -6.79
N LEU A 178 -14.35 4.25 -6.79
CA LEU A 178 -13.55 4.77 -7.90
C LEU A 178 -12.23 3.99 -8.04
N MET A 179 -11.55 3.70 -6.93
CA MET A 179 -10.31 2.95 -6.96
C MET A 179 -10.50 1.53 -7.50
N ASN A 180 -11.56 0.81 -7.13
CA ASN A 180 -11.89 -0.49 -7.71
C ASN A 180 -12.10 -0.38 -9.23
N GLN A 181 -12.86 0.63 -9.68
CA GLN A 181 -13.09 0.86 -11.11
C GLN A 181 -11.81 1.20 -11.89
N ILE A 182 -10.88 1.95 -11.27
CA ILE A 182 -9.57 2.23 -11.86
C ILE A 182 -8.71 0.96 -11.86
N ALA A 183 -8.72 0.19 -10.76
CA ALA A 183 -8.00 -1.05 -10.63
C ALA A 183 -8.38 -2.00 -11.77
N ASP A 184 -9.67 -2.30 -11.94
CA ASP A 184 -10.21 -3.17 -13.02
C ASP A 184 -9.74 -2.78 -14.42
N ASN A 185 -9.42 -1.51 -14.64
CA ASN A 185 -9.02 -0.98 -15.94
C ASN A 185 -7.51 -0.71 -16.08
N SER A 186 -6.74 -0.89 -15.01
CA SER A 186 -5.30 -0.65 -15.00
C SER A 186 -4.53 -1.80 -15.65
N ASN A 187 -3.46 -1.49 -16.38
CA ASN A 187 -2.58 -2.51 -16.99
C ASN A 187 -2.01 -3.47 -15.94
N ILE A 188 -1.78 -2.99 -14.72
CA ILE A 188 -1.23 -3.79 -13.62
C ILE A 188 -2.27 -4.75 -13.06
N ALA A 189 -3.55 -4.36 -12.95
CA ALA A 189 -4.60 -5.32 -12.60
C ALA A 189 -4.79 -6.38 -13.69
N THR A 190 -4.67 -6.01 -14.97
CA THR A 190 -4.61 -7.02 -16.03
C THR A 190 -3.41 -7.95 -15.84
N MET A 191 -2.23 -7.45 -15.46
CA MET A 191 -1.10 -8.33 -15.10
C MET A 191 -1.48 -9.29 -13.97
N TRP A 192 -2.16 -8.81 -12.94
CA TRP A 192 -2.73 -9.65 -11.88
C TRP A 192 -3.65 -10.74 -12.43
N GLU A 193 -4.73 -10.39 -13.12
CA GLU A 193 -5.71 -11.33 -13.68
C GLU A 193 -5.06 -12.43 -14.52
N ASN A 194 -4.04 -12.08 -15.32
CA ASN A 194 -3.38 -13.04 -16.21
C ASN A 194 -2.39 -13.96 -15.50
N ASN A 195 -1.87 -13.54 -14.34
CA ASN A 195 -0.97 -14.35 -13.51
C ASN A 195 -1.73 -15.15 -12.44
N LEU A 196 -3.02 -14.87 -12.27
CA LEU A 196 -3.95 -15.67 -11.49
C LEU A 196 -4.51 -16.81 -12.32
N LYS A 197 -4.24 -18.05 -11.89
CA LYS A 197 -4.91 -19.24 -12.44
C LYS A 197 -6.04 -19.77 -11.56
N TYR A 198 -6.25 -19.25 -10.35
CA TYR A 198 -7.27 -19.75 -9.41
C TYR A 198 -7.72 -18.68 -8.39
N GLY A 199 -9.03 -18.48 -8.22
CA GLY A 199 -9.73 -18.07 -6.99
C GLY A 199 -9.56 -16.66 -6.40
N PHE A 200 -8.42 -15.99 -6.61
CA PHE A 200 -8.10 -14.75 -5.87
C PHE A 200 -8.88 -13.54 -6.39
N GLU A 201 -9.94 -13.18 -5.69
CA GLU A 201 -10.66 -11.92 -5.88
C GLU A 201 -9.92 -10.75 -5.21
N PHE A 202 -9.99 -9.59 -5.86
CA PHE A 202 -9.46 -8.32 -5.35
C PHE A 202 -10.58 -7.61 -4.60
N HIS A 203 -10.43 -7.49 -3.28
CA HIS A 203 -11.36 -6.73 -2.46
C HIS A 203 -10.60 -5.70 -1.63
N ILE A 204 -11.00 -4.44 -1.78
CA ILE A 204 -10.53 -3.34 -0.95
C ILE A 204 -11.60 -3.06 0.09
N ALA A 205 -11.25 -3.16 1.36
CA ALA A 205 -12.16 -2.89 2.47
C ALA A 205 -11.52 -1.93 3.48
N ASN A 206 -12.36 -1.15 4.17
CA ASN A 206 -11.95 -0.53 5.42
C ASN A 206 -12.06 -1.57 6.53
N LEU A 207 -11.16 -1.54 7.53
CA LEU A 207 -11.25 -2.47 8.65
C LEU A 207 -12.53 -2.31 9.48
N ALA A 208 -13.17 -1.15 9.41
CA ALA A 208 -14.49 -0.92 10.00
C ALA A 208 -15.62 -1.76 9.35
N ASP A 209 -15.38 -2.34 8.18
CA ASP A 209 -16.37 -3.09 7.39
C ASP A 209 -16.27 -4.63 7.59
N TYR A 210 -15.38 -5.12 8.46
CA TYR A 210 -15.30 -6.54 8.82
C TYR A 210 -16.27 -6.88 9.96
N SER A 211 -16.92 -8.05 9.83
CA SER A 211 -17.94 -8.64 10.72
C SER A 211 -17.80 -8.33 12.23
N GLU A 212 -18.94 -8.17 12.91
CA GLU A 212 -19.14 -8.05 14.37
C GLU A 212 -18.48 -9.18 15.20
N ASP A 213 -18.01 -10.26 14.57
CA ASP A 213 -17.29 -11.36 15.24
C ASP A 213 -15.89 -10.97 15.76
N LEU A 214 -15.28 -9.92 15.20
CA LEU A 214 -14.12 -9.27 15.80
C LEU A 214 -14.61 -8.37 16.94
N LYS A 215 -14.84 -8.97 18.12
CA LYS A 215 -15.33 -8.34 19.38
C LYS A 215 -14.46 -7.22 19.98
N SER A 216 -13.84 -6.39 19.15
CA SER A 216 -13.44 -5.04 19.52
C SER A 216 -13.32 -4.22 18.25
N PHE A 217 -14.24 -3.28 18.03
CA PHE A 217 -13.98 -2.12 17.18
C PHE A 217 -12.92 -1.25 17.87
N LYS A 218 -11.67 -1.71 17.89
CA LYS A 218 -10.56 -0.76 17.98
C LYS A 218 -10.69 0.10 16.73
N ASP A 219 -10.52 1.42 16.87
CA ASP A 219 -10.33 2.30 15.72
C ASP A 219 -9.33 1.60 14.79
N ALA A 220 -9.64 1.47 13.48
CA ALA A 220 -8.80 0.76 12.52
C ALA A 220 -7.33 1.20 12.67
N LYS A 221 -7.12 2.50 12.92
CA LYS A 221 -5.82 3.13 13.18
C LYS A 221 -5.04 2.58 14.38
N GLU A 222 -5.70 1.88 15.29
CA GLU A 222 -5.13 1.28 16.49
C GLU A 222 -4.94 -0.24 16.36
N HIS A 223 -5.29 -0.82 15.21
CA HIS A 223 -5.03 -2.22 14.95
C HIS A 223 -3.51 -2.49 14.88
N PRO A 224 -2.99 -3.51 15.60
CA PRO A 224 -1.56 -3.81 15.63
C PRO A 224 -0.90 -3.92 14.25
N HIS A 225 -1.62 -4.49 13.27
CA HIS A 225 -1.10 -4.69 11.93
C HIS A 225 -0.93 -3.38 11.15
N PHE A 226 -1.85 -2.42 11.29
CA PHE A 226 -1.63 -1.09 10.67
C PHE A 226 -0.49 -0.34 11.33
N ILE A 227 -0.36 -0.48 12.65
CA ILE A 227 0.78 0.10 13.37
C ILE A 227 2.08 -0.51 12.82
N LEU A 228 2.15 -1.84 12.65
CA LEU A 228 3.31 -2.50 12.04
C LEU A 228 3.57 -2.01 10.61
N ALA A 229 2.53 -1.89 9.77
CA ALA A 229 2.66 -1.40 8.40
C ALA A 229 3.23 0.04 8.36
N ASP A 230 2.78 0.94 9.24
CA ASP A 230 3.32 2.31 9.40
C ASP A 230 4.83 2.27 9.69
N TRP A 231 5.23 1.48 10.68
CA TRP A 231 6.65 1.33 11.06
C TRP A 231 7.50 0.75 9.93
N LEU A 232 6.99 -0.25 9.19
CA LEU A 232 7.72 -0.85 8.08
C LEU A 232 7.80 0.07 6.86
N SER A 233 6.75 0.84 6.56
CA SER A 233 6.80 1.85 5.50
C SER A 233 7.89 2.89 5.78
N VAL A 234 8.07 3.30 7.04
CA VAL A 234 9.19 4.17 7.44
C VAL A 234 10.54 3.48 7.34
N ALA A 235 10.65 2.22 7.77
CA ALA A 235 11.89 1.45 7.65
C ALA A 235 12.33 1.27 6.20
N THR A 236 11.38 1.04 5.29
CA THR A 236 11.63 1.00 3.85
C THR A 236 12.16 2.34 3.35
N ILE A 237 11.53 3.47 3.70
CA ILE A 237 12.05 4.80 3.33
C ILE A 237 13.45 5.01 3.88
N ALA A 238 13.72 4.66 5.14
CA ALA A 238 15.05 4.76 5.74
C ALA A 238 16.10 3.97 4.94
N LYS A 239 15.74 2.81 4.40
CA LYS A 239 16.63 1.97 3.59
C LYS A 239 16.93 2.58 2.22
N VAL A 240 15.90 3.09 1.54
CA VAL A 240 15.98 3.41 0.10
C VAL A 240 16.27 4.89 -0.13
N ASN A 241 15.84 5.76 0.78
CA ASN A 241 16.06 7.19 0.75
C ASN A 241 16.24 7.74 2.17
N PRO A 242 17.39 7.47 2.82
CA PRO A 242 17.65 7.89 4.20
C PRO A 242 17.62 9.41 4.37
N GLU A 243 18.03 10.18 3.36
CA GLU A 243 18.06 11.65 3.41
C GLU A 243 16.67 12.25 3.62
N GLN A 244 15.65 11.70 2.94
CA GLN A 244 14.27 12.13 3.16
C GLN A 244 13.83 11.94 4.62
N LEU A 245 14.21 10.83 5.26
CA LEU A 245 13.85 10.59 6.66
C LEU A 245 14.63 11.50 7.63
N LYS A 246 15.90 11.83 7.31
CA LYS A 246 16.68 12.82 8.06
C LYS A 246 16.01 14.19 8.00
N GLU A 247 15.57 14.64 6.83
CA GLU A 247 14.90 15.92 6.66
C GLU A 247 13.53 15.96 7.37
N GLU A 248 12.70 14.93 7.21
CA GLU A 248 11.36 14.88 7.79
C GLU A 248 11.34 14.79 9.33
N SER A 249 12.36 14.15 9.92
CA SER A 249 12.36 13.79 11.35
C SER A 249 13.55 14.33 12.16
N ASN A 250 14.49 14.98 11.48
CA ASN A 250 15.74 15.51 12.05
C ASN A 250 16.55 14.44 12.80
N PHE A 251 16.57 13.21 12.28
CA PHE A 251 17.32 12.08 12.86
C PHE A 251 18.80 12.12 12.49
N SER A 252 19.67 11.62 13.38
CA SER A 252 21.09 11.42 13.06
C SER A 252 21.31 10.19 12.18
N ASP A 253 22.52 10.01 11.65
CA ASP A 253 22.87 8.83 10.86
C ASP A 253 22.73 7.54 11.67
N GLU A 254 23.07 7.57 12.97
CA GLU A 254 22.90 6.44 13.88
C GLU A 254 21.42 6.11 14.12
N ASP A 255 20.57 7.13 14.26
CA ASP A 255 19.12 6.95 14.39
C ASP A 255 18.54 6.27 13.13
N ILE A 256 18.97 6.72 11.93
CA ILE A 256 18.54 6.14 10.65
C ILE A 256 19.00 4.69 10.51
N ALA A 257 20.23 4.38 10.92
CA ALA A 257 20.79 3.03 10.86
C ALA A 257 19.92 2.00 11.61
N LEU A 258 19.24 2.40 12.69
CA LEU A 258 18.33 1.53 13.45
C LEU A 258 17.04 1.20 12.68
N PHE A 259 16.52 2.13 11.87
CA PHE A 259 15.40 1.85 10.97
C PHE A 259 15.83 0.95 9.80
N VAL A 260 17.04 1.17 9.28
CA VAL A 260 17.63 0.30 8.27
C VAL A 260 17.82 -1.11 8.80
N GLU A 261 18.23 -1.27 10.06
CA GLU A 261 18.37 -2.57 10.72
C GLU A 261 17.04 -3.33 10.81
N LEU A 262 15.93 -2.63 11.12
CA LEU A 262 14.59 -3.23 11.10
C LEU A 262 14.26 -3.82 9.72
N TYR A 263 14.51 -3.04 8.66
CA TYR A 263 14.30 -3.51 7.29
C TYR A 263 15.22 -4.70 6.93
N ASP A 264 16.52 -4.57 7.20
CA ASP A 264 17.51 -5.60 6.84
C ASP A 264 17.30 -6.91 7.62
N THR A 265 16.77 -6.84 8.85
CA THR A 265 16.36 -8.01 9.63
C THR A 265 15.29 -8.84 8.88
N LEU A 266 14.29 -8.17 8.31
CA LEU A 266 13.26 -8.83 7.50
C LEU A 266 13.81 -9.33 6.16
N LYS A 267 14.70 -8.54 5.54
CA LYS A 267 15.30 -8.91 4.24
C LYS A 267 16.15 -10.16 4.37
N ASN A 268 16.99 -10.23 5.38
CA ASN A 268 17.88 -11.37 5.61
C ASN A 268 17.13 -12.64 6.02
N SER A 269 15.92 -12.52 6.57
CA SER A 269 15.05 -13.66 6.86
C SER A 269 14.17 -14.08 5.67
N GLY A 270 14.27 -13.40 4.52
CA GLY A 270 13.44 -13.67 3.34
C GLY A 270 11.96 -13.28 3.53
N LYS A 271 11.69 -12.42 4.52
CA LYS A 271 10.35 -12.03 4.97
C LYS A 271 9.89 -10.66 4.45
N ILE A 272 10.73 -10.00 3.65
CA ILE A 272 10.35 -8.77 2.95
C ILE A 272 10.79 -8.82 1.49
N GLU A 273 9.90 -8.39 0.61
CA GLU A 273 10.19 -8.12 -0.79
C GLU A 273 10.11 -6.61 -1.04
N LEU A 274 11.00 -6.11 -1.90
CA LEU A 274 10.99 -4.72 -2.38
C LEU A 274 10.78 -4.69 -3.88
N ILE A 275 9.83 -3.87 -4.30
CA ILE A 275 9.60 -3.53 -5.71
C ILE A 275 9.95 -2.06 -5.88
N ASP A 276 11.00 -1.77 -6.64
CA ASP A 276 11.32 -0.42 -7.07
C ASP A 276 10.73 -0.19 -8.47
N VAL A 277 9.75 0.70 -8.56
CA VAL A 277 9.07 0.99 -9.83
C VAL A 277 9.83 1.97 -10.71
N ASP A 278 10.86 2.62 -10.16
CA ASP A 278 11.75 3.51 -10.92
C ASP A 278 13.07 2.83 -11.30
N ASP A 279 13.27 1.58 -10.87
CA ASP A 279 14.37 0.75 -11.32
C ASP A 279 14.25 0.36 -12.81
N GLU A 280 15.32 0.59 -13.58
CA GLU A 280 15.33 0.38 -15.03
C GLU A 280 15.15 -1.09 -15.42
N GLU A 281 15.71 -2.03 -14.63
CA GLU A 281 15.60 -3.46 -14.90
C GLU A 281 14.15 -3.93 -14.69
N TYR A 282 13.52 -3.48 -13.62
CA TYR A 282 12.11 -3.71 -13.37
C TYR A 282 11.24 -3.17 -14.53
N MET A 283 11.51 -1.94 -14.97
CA MET A 283 10.79 -1.32 -16.08
C MET A 283 10.96 -2.05 -17.41
N SER A 284 12.14 -2.60 -17.67
CA SER A 284 12.39 -3.44 -18.84
C SER A 284 11.52 -4.71 -18.84
N LYS A 285 11.36 -5.35 -17.67
CA LYS A 285 10.49 -6.53 -17.51
C LYS A 285 9.02 -6.19 -17.76
N VAL A 286 8.54 -5.06 -17.21
CA VAL A 286 7.16 -4.59 -17.43
C VAL A 286 6.89 -4.29 -18.91
N LYS A 287 7.80 -3.58 -19.59
CA LYS A 287 7.65 -3.25 -21.02
C LYS A 287 7.59 -4.50 -21.90
N LYS A 288 8.45 -5.50 -21.66
CA LYS A 288 8.42 -6.77 -22.40
C LYS A 288 7.08 -7.49 -22.25
N PHE A 289 6.51 -7.48 -21.05
CA PHE A 289 5.21 -8.08 -20.80
C PHE A 289 4.09 -7.35 -21.57
N GLN A 290 4.13 -6.01 -21.62
CA GLN A 290 3.14 -5.21 -22.36
C GLN A 290 3.22 -5.45 -23.87
N GLN A 291 4.41 -5.61 -24.44
CA GLN A 291 4.63 -5.85 -25.87
C GLN A 291 4.18 -7.24 -26.33
N GLN A 292 4.21 -8.25 -25.46
CA GLN A 292 3.74 -9.61 -25.79
C GLN A 292 2.21 -9.72 -25.95
N LYS A 293 1.47 -8.64 -25.69
CA LYS A 293 0.00 -8.58 -25.72
C LYS A 293 -0.59 -7.64 -26.78
N GLN A 294 0.26 -6.91 -27.51
CA GLN A 294 -0.15 -6.16 -28.71
C GLN A 294 0.06 -7.03 -29.94
#